data_AF-A0A822GBB7-F1
#
_entry.id   AF-A0A822GBB7-F1
#
_cell.length_a   1.000
_cell.length_b   1.000
_cell.length_c   1.000
_cell.angle_alpha   90.00
_cell.angle_beta   90.00
_cell.angle_gamma   90.00
#
_symmetry.space_group_name_H-M   'P 1'
#
loop_
_entity.id
_entity.type
_entity.pdbx_description
1 polymer ?
#
loop_
_entity_poly.entity_id
_entity_poly.type
_entity_poly.pdbx_seq_one_letter_code
_entity_poly.pdbx_strand_id
1 'polypeptide(L)'
;IKDLLAPDRVLIGGDETVDGSLAIKKLSWIYEHWVPKERILTTNTWSSELSKLVANAFLAQRISSINTISAVCEATGASVSEVAKAVGLDSRIGSKFLHASVGFGGSCFQKDVYNLIYLAESLKLDN
;
A
#
# COMPACT_ATOMS: atom_id res chain seq x y z
N ILE A 1 8.13 4.21 -16.44
CA ILE A 1 7.36 3.58 -17.54
C ILE A 1 7.05 2.10 -17.25
N LYS A 2 8.00 1.31 -16.70
CA LYS A 2 7.77 -0.13 -16.41
C LYS A 2 6.50 -0.41 -15.58
N ASP A 3 6.24 0.38 -14.54
CA ASP A 3 5.06 0.19 -13.68
C ASP A 3 3.71 0.43 -14.38
N LEU A 4 3.70 1.22 -15.46
CA LEU A 4 2.50 1.45 -16.28
C LEU A 4 2.30 0.33 -17.32
N LEU A 5 3.40 -0.23 -17.85
CA LEU A 5 3.37 -1.29 -18.85
C LEU A 5 3.14 -2.67 -18.26
N ALA A 6 3.57 -2.89 -17.01
CA ALA A 6 3.44 -4.17 -16.31
C ALA A 6 3.09 -3.94 -14.83
N PRO A 7 1.88 -3.41 -14.54
CA PRO A 7 1.45 -3.20 -13.16
C PRO A 7 1.25 -4.54 -12.44
N ASP A 8 1.45 -4.53 -11.11
CA ASP A 8 1.04 -5.64 -10.23
C ASP A 8 -0.48 -5.85 -10.31
N ARG A 9 -1.22 -4.73 -10.34
CA ARG A 9 -2.68 -4.66 -10.51
C ARG A 9 -3.12 -3.28 -11.01
N VAL A 10 -4.24 -3.22 -11.71
CA VAL A 10 -5.04 -2.02 -11.97
C VAL A 10 -6.26 -2.10 -11.06
N LEU A 11 -6.57 -1.03 -10.33
CA LEU A 11 -7.75 -0.94 -9.46
C LEU A 11 -8.68 0.15 -10.00
N ILE A 12 -9.94 -0.21 -10.25
CA ILE A 12 -10.97 0.69 -10.78
C ILE A 12 -12.14 0.73 -9.80
N GLY A 13 -12.47 1.92 -9.31
CA GLY A 13 -13.66 2.19 -8.53
C GLY A 13 -14.78 2.80 -9.39
N GLY A 14 -16.02 2.48 -9.10
CA GLY A 14 -17.18 3.18 -9.65
C GLY A 14 -18.44 2.95 -8.82
N ASP A 15 -19.50 3.68 -9.13
CA ASP A 15 -20.75 3.57 -8.38
C ASP A 15 -21.46 2.25 -8.67
N GLU A 16 -22.19 1.74 -7.69
CA GLU A 16 -22.99 0.51 -7.77
C GLU A 16 -24.32 0.75 -8.52
N THR A 17 -24.24 1.43 -9.66
CA THR A 17 -25.34 1.75 -10.56
C THR A 17 -25.13 1.13 -11.94
N VAL A 18 -26.15 1.15 -12.79
CA VAL A 18 -26.05 0.68 -14.19
C VAL A 18 -25.02 1.51 -14.95
N ASP A 19 -25.08 2.84 -14.82
CA ASP A 19 -24.13 3.75 -15.48
C ASP A 19 -22.71 3.59 -14.93
N GLY A 20 -22.56 3.43 -13.61
CA GLY A 20 -21.26 3.15 -12.98
C GLY A 20 -20.64 1.86 -13.50
N SER A 21 -21.44 0.79 -13.62
CA SER A 21 -21.00 -0.48 -14.19
C SER A 21 -20.58 -0.36 -15.67
N LEU A 22 -21.28 0.46 -16.46
CA LEU A 22 -20.92 0.73 -17.86
C LEU A 22 -19.61 1.54 -17.95
N ALA A 23 -19.42 2.52 -17.07
CA ALA A 23 -18.19 3.31 -16.99
C ALA A 23 -16.98 2.44 -16.62
N ILE A 24 -17.11 1.59 -15.60
CA ILE A 24 -16.07 0.61 -15.22
C ILE A 24 -15.70 -0.26 -16.41
N LYS A 25 -16.68 -0.86 -17.10
CA LYS A 25 -16.43 -1.71 -18.27
C LYS A 25 -15.66 -0.99 -19.38
N LYS A 26 -16.01 0.26 -19.68
CA LYS A 26 -15.30 1.07 -20.69
C LYS A 26 -13.84 1.32 -20.28
N LEU A 27 -13.59 1.64 -19.01
CA LEU A 27 -12.24 1.87 -18.52
C LEU A 27 -11.42 0.57 -18.46
N SER A 28 -12.01 -0.54 -18.00
CA SER A 28 -11.38 -1.87 -18.03
C SER A 28 -10.97 -2.25 -19.44
N TRP A 29 -11.84 -2.04 -20.43
CA TRP A 29 -11.55 -2.31 -21.84
C TRP A 29 -10.30 -1.57 -22.33
N ILE A 30 -10.08 -0.31 -21.90
CA ILE A 30 -8.85 0.42 -22.23
C ILE A 30 -7.63 -0.31 -21.67
N TYR A 31 -7.63 -0.66 -20.37
CA TYR A 31 -6.49 -1.33 -19.73
C TYR A 31 -6.24 -2.75 -20.27
N GLU A 32 -7.29 -3.47 -20.70
CA GLU A 32 -7.19 -4.81 -21.28
C GLU A 32 -6.34 -4.87 -22.56
N HIS A 33 -6.03 -3.74 -23.20
CA HIS A 33 -5.13 -3.69 -24.36
C HIS A 33 -3.68 -4.08 -24.03
N TRP A 34 -3.24 -3.94 -22.78
CA TRP A 34 -1.87 -4.30 -22.38
C TRP A 34 -1.75 -4.92 -20.97
N VAL A 35 -2.82 -4.92 -20.17
CA VAL A 35 -2.86 -5.53 -18.84
C VAL A 35 -3.75 -6.77 -18.87
N PRO A 36 -3.28 -7.94 -18.39
CA PRO A 36 -4.12 -9.13 -18.26
C PRO A 36 -5.33 -8.87 -17.37
N LYS A 37 -6.49 -9.41 -17.77
CA LYS A 37 -7.76 -9.17 -17.08
C LYS A 37 -7.73 -9.60 -15.61
N GLU A 38 -6.97 -10.64 -15.27
CA GLU A 38 -6.82 -11.15 -13.90
C GLU A 38 -6.13 -10.15 -12.97
N ARG A 39 -5.44 -9.14 -13.53
CA ARG A 39 -4.81 -8.04 -12.79
C ARG A 39 -5.67 -6.78 -12.74
N ILE A 40 -6.86 -6.77 -13.36
CA ILE A 40 -7.79 -5.65 -13.32
C ILE A 40 -8.84 -5.95 -12.25
N LEU A 41 -8.75 -5.25 -11.12
CA LEU A 41 -9.67 -5.36 -10.02
C LEU A 41 -10.69 -4.22 -10.08
N THR A 42 -11.96 -4.55 -9.98
CA THR A 42 -13.06 -3.58 -9.96
C THR A 42 -13.75 -3.59 -8.60
N THR A 43 -14.07 -2.42 -8.06
CA THR A 43 -14.71 -2.26 -6.75
C THR A 43 -15.59 -1.00 -6.75
N ASN A 44 -16.21 -0.66 -5.61
CA ASN A 44 -16.90 0.62 -5.47
C ASN A 44 -15.92 1.79 -5.29
N THR A 45 -16.38 3.00 -5.56
CA THR A 45 -15.57 4.24 -5.52
C THR A 45 -14.80 4.37 -4.20
N TRP A 46 -15.48 4.27 -3.06
CA TRP A 46 -14.88 4.40 -1.73
C TRP A 46 -13.80 3.35 -1.45
N SER A 47 -14.06 2.09 -1.82
CA SER A 47 -13.09 1.00 -1.62
C SER A 47 -11.83 1.19 -2.45
N SER A 48 -11.96 1.73 -3.67
CA SER A 48 -10.82 2.05 -4.53
C SER A 48 -9.96 3.17 -3.94
N GLU A 49 -10.59 4.26 -3.50
CA GLU A 49 -9.89 5.40 -2.90
C GLU A 49 -9.18 5.01 -1.60
N LEU A 50 -9.89 4.34 -0.69
CA LEU A 50 -9.34 3.90 0.58
C LEU A 50 -8.18 2.91 0.39
N SER A 51 -8.29 1.98 -0.56
CA SER A 51 -7.21 1.02 -0.86
C SER A 51 -5.89 1.71 -1.21
N LYS A 52 -5.93 2.87 -1.86
CA LYS A 52 -4.71 3.63 -2.21
C LYS A 52 -4.05 4.25 -0.98
N LEU A 53 -4.83 4.80 -0.06
CA LEU A 53 -4.32 5.34 1.20
C LEU A 53 -3.75 4.22 2.08
N VAL A 54 -4.54 3.15 2.26
CA VAL A 54 -4.17 2.00 3.09
C VAL A 54 -2.92 1.31 2.57
N ALA A 55 -2.78 1.08 1.26
CA ALA A 55 -1.58 0.45 0.71
C ALA A 55 -0.30 1.25 1.03
N ASN A 56 -0.35 2.59 0.93
CA ASN A 56 0.81 3.43 1.26
C ASN A 56 1.07 3.45 2.77
N ALA A 57 0.02 3.43 3.60
CA ALA A 57 0.14 3.33 5.05
C ALA A 57 0.80 2.00 5.48
N PHE A 58 0.42 0.86 4.89
CA PHE A 58 1.06 -0.44 5.17
C PHE A 58 2.55 -0.45 4.79
N LEU A 59 2.92 0.16 3.65
CA LEU A 59 4.32 0.27 3.26
C LEU A 59 5.12 1.14 4.24
N ALA A 60 4.58 2.29 4.63
CA ALA A 60 5.18 3.18 5.61
C ALA A 60 5.31 2.49 6.99
N GLN A 61 4.27 1.77 7.41
CA GLN A 61 4.25 1.03 8.67
C GLN A 61 5.37 0.01 8.74
N ARG A 62 5.63 -0.76 7.69
CA ARG A 62 6.73 -1.74 7.67
C ARG A 62 8.10 -1.08 7.88
N ILE A 63 8.34 0.06 7.22
CA ILE A 63 9.60 0.81 7.40
C ILE A 63 9.69 1.34 8.84
N SER A 64 8.63 1.95 9.35
CA SER A 64 8.59 2.44 10.74
C SER A 64 8.83 1.31 11.74
N SER A 65 8.20 0.15 11.55
CA SER A 65 8.37 -1.00 12.43
C SER A 65 9.82 -1.47 12.45
N ILE A 66 10.48 -1.65 11.29
CA ILE A 66 11.87 -2.11 11.29
C ILE A 66 12.84 -1.05 11.84
N ASN A 67 12.54 0.24 11.67
CA ASN A 67 13.29 1.33 12.29
C ASN A 67 13.16 1.30 13.82
N THR A 68 11.97 1.04 14.37
CA THR A 68 11.81 0.87 15.83
C THR A 68 12.64 -0.31 16.34
N ILE A 69 12.67 -1.42 15.58
CA ILE A 69 13.49 -2.58 15.92
C ILE A 69 14.99 -2.28 15.83
N SER A 70 15.45 -1.36 14.95
CA SER A 70 16.86 -0.99 14.89
C SER A 70 17.36 -0.38 16.20
N ALA A 71 16.56 0.47 16.84
CA ALA A 71 16.89 1.03 18.15
C ALA A 71 16.99 -0.05 19.24
N VAL A 72 16.15 -1.09 19.19
CA VAL A 72 16.24 -2.25 20.09
C VAL A 72 17.52 -3.05 19.83
N CYS A 73 17.87 -3.25 18.55
CA CYS A 73 19.11 -3.91 18.16
C CYS A 73 20.35 -3.16 18.66
N GLU A 74 20.37 -1.83 18.56
CA GLU A 74 21.44 -0.97 19.10
C GLU A 74 21.60 -1.13 20.62
N ALA A 75 20.49 -1.21 21.36
CA ALA A 75 20.52 -1.36 22.81
C ALA A 75 20.92 -2.77 23.28
N THR A 76 20.77 -3.79 22.43
CA THR A 76 20.99 -5.21 22.79
C THR A 76 22.22 -5.84 22.15
N GLY A 77 22.83 -5.16 21.17
CA GLY A 77 23.93 -5.69 20.37
C GLY A 77 23.50 -6.62 19.23
N ALA A 78 22.19 -6.74 18.96
CA ALA A 78 21.69 -7.51 17.82
C ALA A 78 21.91 -6.76 16.49
N SER A 79 21.89 -7.49 15.36
CA SER A 79 21.99 -6.90 14.02
C SER A 79 20.61 -6.74 13.38
N VAL A 80 20.18 -5.50 13.13
CA VAL A 80 18.89 -5.23 12.46
C VAL A 80 18.83 -5.85 11.06
N SER A 81 19.96 -5.97 10.36
CA SER A 81 20.03 -6.60 9.05
C SER A 81 19.78 -8.10 9.11
N GLU A 82 20.29 -8.77 10.16
CA GLU A 82 20.04 -10.20 10.39
C GLU A 82 18.59 -10.45 10.80
N VAL A 83 18.07 -9.61 11.71
CA VAL A 83 16.66 -9.67 12.13
C VAL A 83 15.72 -9.46 10.94
N ALA A 84 15.94 -8.42 10.13
CA ALA A 84 15.14 -8.15 8.93
C ALA A 84 15.16 -9.32 7.94
N LYS A 85 16.34 -9.94 7.73
CA LYS A 85 16.49 -11.12 6.87
C LYS A 85 15.70 -12.31 7.43
N ALA A 86 15.85 -12.61 8.72
CA ALA A 86 15.16 -13.73 9.36
C ALA A 86 13.64 -13.56 9.31
N VAL A 87 13.13 -12.38 9.65
CA VAL A 87 11.69 -12.06 9.59
C VAL A 87 11.16 -12.08 8.16
N GLY A 88 11.93 -11.55 7.19
CA GLY A 88 11.53 -11.49 5.78
C GLY A 88 11.49 -12.84 5.06
N LEU A 89 12.06 -13.90 5.63
CA LEU A 89 11.94 -15.28 5.12
C LEU A 89 10.56 -15.89 5.38
N ASP A 90 9.79 -15.36 6.33
CA ASP A 90 8.38 -15.74 6.47
C ASP A 90 7.57 -15.19 5.29
N SER A 91 7.09 -16.09 4.43
CA SER A 91 6.34 -15.73 3.22
C SER A 91 5.07 -14.90 3.46
N ARG A 92 4.49 -14.94 4.67
CA ARG A 92 3.33 -14.12 5.05
C ARG A 92 3.72 -12.66 5.31
N ILE A 93 4.99 -12.41 5.65
CA ILE A 93 5.56 -11.09 5.88
C ILE A 93 6.24 -10.59 4.60
N GLY A 94 7.05 -11.43 3.97
CA GLY A 94 7.86 -11.11 2.80
C GLY A 94 9.05 -10.19 3.11
N SER A 95 10.03 -10.15 2.20
CA SER A 95 11.31 -9.47 2.40
C SER A 95 11.35 -7.98 2.00
N LYS A 96 10.33 -7.49 1.29
CA LYS A 96 10.29 -6.10 0.81
C LYS A 96 9.96 -5.12 1.94
N PHE A 97 10.44 -3.88 1.82
CA PHE A 97 10.18 -2.79 2.78
C PHE A 97 10.60 -3.12 4.23
N LEU A 98 11.68 -3.90 4.41
CA LEU A 98 12.26 -4.25 5.72
C LEU A 98 13.71 -3.72 5.87
N HIS A 99 14.06 -2.65 5.16
CA HIS A 99 15.37 -2.02 5.32
C HIS A 99 15.27 -0.87 6.33
N ALA A 100 15.97 -1.01 7.44
CA ALA A 100 16.09 0.06 8.43
C ALA A 100 16.83 1.27 7.83
N SER A 101 16.35 2.46 8.14
CA SER A 101 16.87 3.75 7.66
C SER A 101 16.58 4.86 8.67
N VAL A 102 17.14 6.05 8.47
CA VAL A 102 16.90 7.23 9.34
C VAL A 102 15.41 7.63 9.37
N GLY A 103 14.62 7.19 8.39
CA GLY A 103 13.18 7.43 8.28
C GLY A 103 12.69 7.19 6.86
N PHE A 104 11.39 6.94 6.67
CA PHE A 104 10.83 6.92 5.32
C PHE A 104 10.70 8.35 4.80
N GLY A 105 11.36 8.66 3.68
CA GLY A 105 11.23 9.93 2.96
C GLY A 105 10.31 9.81 1.75
N GLY A 106 9.80 10.95 1.27
CA GLY A 106 9.02 11.04 0.02
C GLY A 106 7.63 11.66 0.22
N SER A 107 7.15 12.35 -0.80
CA SER A 107 5.91 13.15 -0.76
C SER A 107 4.63 12.35 -0.55
N CYS A 108 4.66 11.02 -0.74
CA CYS A 108 3.46 10.18 -0.72
C CYS A 108 3.18 9.54 0.63
N PHE A 109 4.18 8.94 1.31
CA PHE A 109 3.91 8.18 2.53
C PHE A 109 3.39 9.04 3.67
N GLN A 110 4.08 10.13 3.98
CA GLN A 110 3.69 11.01 5.08
C GLN A 110 2.31 11.64 4.82
N LYS A 111 2.07 12.11 3.59
CA LYS A 111 0.78 12.70 3.19
C LYS A 111 -0.37 11.70 3.30
N ASP A 112 -0.21 10.50 2.75
CA ASP A 112 -1.30 9.52 2.71
C ASP A 112 -1.60 8.94 4.10
N VAL A 113 -0.58 8.80 4.97
CA VAL A 113 -0.77 8.42 6.38
C VAL A 113 -1.54 9.51 7.14
N TYR A 114 -1.19 10.79 6.98
CA TYR A 114 -1.94 11.86 7.63
C TYR A 114 -3.37 12.00 7.12
N ASN A 115 -3.60 11.82 5.81
CA ASN A 115 -4.95 11.79 5.27
C ASN A 115 -5.78 10.65 5.87
N LEU A 116 -5.17 9.48 6.10
CA LEU A 116 -5.85 8.36 6.74
C LEU A 116 -6.17 8.62 8.22
N ILE A 117 -5.25 9.24 8.96
CA ILE A 117 -5.49 9.67 10.36
C ILE A 117 -6.63 10.68 10.40
N TYR A 118 -6.56 11.74 9.59
CA TYR A 118 -7.59 12.77 9.51
C TYR A 118 -8.96 12.17 9.14
N LEU A 119 -9.00 11.23 8.21
CA LEU A 119 -10.23 10.51 7.86
C LEU A 119 -10.78 9.75 9.07
N ALA A 120 -9.94 9.02 9.82
CA ALA A 120 -10.37 8.28 11.01
C ALA A 120 -10.91 9.22 12.11
N GLU A 121 -10.23 10.33 12.38
CA GLU A 121 -10.67 11.37 13.31
C GLU A 121 -12.01 11.98 12.89
N SER A 122 -12.18 12.29 11.59
CA SER A 122 -13.43 12.84 11.06
C SER A 122 -14.62 11.88 11.20
N LEU A 123 -14.34 10.57 11.22
CA LEU A 123 -15.31 9.49 11.43
C LEU A 123 -15.46 9.11 12.92
N LYS A 124 -14.74 9.78 13.83
CA LYS A 124 -14.74 9.51 15.28
C LYS A 124 -14.28 8.10 15.65
N LEU A 125 -13.24 7.62 14.97
CA LEU A 125 -12.63 6.30 15.18
C LEU A 125 -11.37 6.38 16.07
N ASP A 126 -11.20 7.46 16.81
CA ASP A 126 -10.05 7.82 17.65
C ASP A 126 -10.27 7.55 19.16
N ASN A 127 -11.33 6.81 19.49
CA ASN A 127 -11.69 6.47 20.89
C ASN A 127 -10.85 5.33 21.47
#